data_AF-A0A3M1IZW4-F1
#
_entry.id   AF-A0A3M1IZW4-F1
#
_cell.length_a   1.000
_cell.length_b   1.000
_cell.length_c   1.000
_cell.angle_alpha   90.00
_cell.angle_beta   90.00
_cell.angle_gamma   90.00
#
_symmetry.space_group_name_H-M   'P 1'
#
loop_
_entity.id
_entity.type
_entity.pdbx_description
1 polymer ?
#
loop_
_entity_poly.entity_id
_entity_poly.type
_entity_poly.pdbx_seq_one_letter_code
_entity_poly.pdbx_strand_id
1 'polypeptide(L)'
;MDNAQNFTVAVAQTTPVFLDKAATTEKACAIIAKAGEHGAKLVVFPEGFIPAYPDWVWVVPGGDGRTLNDLYAELAANAVSIPDETTRRLCEAAKAAQVFVTIGVNELNREASGASIFNTLLYIGRDGEILGKHRKLMPTAGERTVWAQGDGRTLAVFDTPIGVLGGLLCWENYMPLARQAMYNRGVQIFVAPTWDSSDIWLATLRHVAKEGGMYVIGCCQPVHLS
;
A
#
# COMPACT_ATOMS: atom_id res chain seq x y z
N MET A 1 25.83 -14.85 -15.19
CA MET A 1 24.70 -14.91 -14.24
C MET A 1 25.31 -14.94 -12.86
N ASP A 2 25.80 -13.79 -12.41
CA ASP A 2 26.54 -13.68 -11.15
C ASP A 2 25.55 -13.53 -9.99
N ASN A 3 25.69 -14.45 -9.01
CA ASN A 3 25.04 -14.54 -7.70
C ASN A 3 23.63 -13.95 -7.59
N ALA A 4 22.61 -14.82 -7.56
CA ALA A 4 21.34 -14.48 -6.94
C ALA A 4 21.62 -14.06 -5.48
N GLN A 5 21.65 -12.75 -5.22
CA GLN A 5 21.82 -12.24 -3.87
C GLN A 5 20.54 -12.56 -3.09
N ASN A 6 20.66 -13.46 -2.13
CA ASN A 6 19.61 -13.66 -1.14
C ASN A 6 19.46 -12.39 -0.30
N PHE A 7 18.23 -11.93 -0.10
CA PHE A 7 17.91 -10.82 0.78
C PHE A 7 16.66 -11.12 1.60
N THR A 8 16.48 -10.37 2.68
CA THR A 8 15.34 -10.52 3.59
C THR A 8 14.29 -9.48 3.27
N VAL A 9 13.02 -9.90 3.27
CA VAL A 9 11.85 -9.02 3.19
C VAL A 9 11.14 -9.05 4.53
N ALA A 10 10.77 -7.87 5.04
CA ALA A 10 9.92 -7.73 6.22
C ALA A 10 8.48 -7.39 5.81
N VAL A 11 7.50 -8.03 6.45
CA VAL A 11 6.08 -7.74 6.26
C VAL A 11 5.54 -7.14 7.56
N ALA A 12 5.05 -5.90 7.49
CA ALA A 12 4.62 -5.13 8.65
C ALA A 12 3.14 -5.38 8.98
N GLN A 13 2.81 -6.56 9.49
CA GLN A 13 1.45 -6.89 9.93
C GLN A 13 1.12 -6.19 11.26
N THR A 14 0.60 -4.97 11.19
CA THR A 14 0.24 -4.15 12.35
C THR A 14 -0.96 -3.26 12.06
N THR A 15 -1.64 -2.79 13.11
CA THR A 15 -2.66 -1.74 13.01
C THR A 15 -2.04 -0.34 12.84
N PRO A 16 -2.76 0.61 12.23
CA PRO A 16 -2.45 2.03 12.34
C PRO A 16 -2.91 2.58 13.69
N VAL A 17 -2.64 3.86 13.94
CA VAL A 17 -3.37 4.64 14.95
C VAL A 17 -4.57 5.24 14.22
N PHE A 18 -5.76 4.67 14.49
CA PHE A 18 -6.95 4.89 13.66
C PHE A 18 -7.25 6.37 13.44
N LEU A 19 -7.25 6.78 12.17
CA LEU A 19 -7.48 8.16 11.71
C LEU A 19 -6.52 9.21 12.28
N ASP A 20 -5.38 8.83 12.84
CA ASP A 20 -4.31 9.75 13.23
C ASP A 20 -3.12 9.61 12.26
N LYS A 21 -3.00 10.56 11.33
CA LYS A 21 -1.92 10.57 10.35
C LYS A 21 -0.54 10.67 11.00
N ALA A 22 -0.38 11.53 12.00
CA ALA A 22 0.92 11.83 12.58
C ALA A 22 1.44 10.65 13.40
N ALA A 23 0.59 10.07 14.25
CA ALA A 23 0.92 8.93 15.07
C ALA A 23 1.13 7.65 14.24
N THR A 24 0.34 7.46 13.18
CA THR A 24 0.54 6.33 12.25
C THR A 24 1.84 6.48 11.46
N THR A 25 2.21 7.70 11.07
CA THR A 25 3.50 7.98 10.42
C THR A 25 4.67 7.67 11.35
N GLU A 26 4.62 8.12 12.61
CA GLU A 26 5.63 7.79 13.62
C GLU A 26 5.81 6.27 13.76
N LYS A 27 4.68 5.55 13.87
CA LYS A 27 4.68 4.09 13.95
C LYS A 27 5.31 3.44 12.71
N ALA A 28 5.00 3.93 11.50
CA ALA A 28 5.60 3.45 10.26
C ALA A 28 7.12 3.67 10.25
N CYS A 29 7.60 4.87 10.62
CA CYS A 29 9.02 5.18 10.71
C CYS A 29 9.76 4.25 11.68
N ALA A 30 9.19 3.98 12.86
CA ALA A 30 9.77 3.06 13.84
C ALA A 30 9.87 1.61 13.30
N ILE A 31 8.86 1.16 12.55
CA ILE A 31 8.87 -0.17 11.92
C ILE A 31 9.93 -0.25 10.82
N ILE A 32 10.06 0.80 9.99
CA ILE A 32 11.09 0.88 8.95
C ILE A 32 12.49 0.77 9.58
N ALA A 33 12.75 1.52 10.65
CA ALA A 33 14.01 1.46 11.37
C ALA A 33 14.30 0.04 11.90
N LYS A 34 13.33 -0.56 12.61
CA LYS A 34 13.45 -1.93 13.15
C LYS A 34 13.68 -2.98 12.06
N ALA A 35 13.09 -2.83 10.87
CA ALA A 35 13.32 -3.75 9.78
C ALA A 35 14.74 -3.61 9.20
N GLY A 36 15.26 -2.39 9.12
CA GLY A 36 16.66 -2.12 8.76
C GLY A 36 17.65 -2.74 9.76
N GLU A 37 17.37 -2.62 11.05
CA GLU A 37 18.16 -3.25 12.12
C GLU A 37 18.24 -4.78 11.99
N HIS A 38 17.16 -5.41 11.51
CA HIS A 38 17.13 -6.85 11.22
C HIS A 38 17.64 -7.22 9.81
N GLY A 39 18.22 -6.27 9.07
CA GLY A 39 18.86 -6.52 7.77
C GLY A 39 17.87 -6.73 6.62
N ALA A 40 16.59 -6.37 6.77
CA ALA A 40 15.65 -6.38 5.66
C ALA A 40 16.11 -5.43 4.55
N LYS A 41 15.81 -5.76 3.29
CA LYS A 41 16.03 -4.89 2.14
C LYS A 41 14.74 -4.28 1.59
N LEU A 42 13.60 -4.84 1.96
CA LEU A 42 12.27 -4.34 1.64
C LEU A 42 11.36 -4.50 2.85
N VAL A 43 10.54 -3.48 3.13
CA VAL A 43 9.42 -3.54 4.08
C VAL A 43 8.12 -3.32 3.33
N VAL A 44 7.17 -4.22 3.50
CA VAL A 44 5.82 -4.14 2.92
C VAL A 44 4.80 -3.87 4.01
N PHE A 45 4.10 -2.74 3.91
CA PHE A 45 2.99 -2.37 4.79
C PHE A 45 1.61 -2.74 4.20
N PRO A 46 0.56 -2.77 5.04
CA PRO A 46 -0.81 -3.06 4.60
C PRO A 46 -1.42 -2.02 3.65
N GLU A 47 -2.55 -2.39 3.05
CA GLU A 47 -3.43 -1.50 2.27
C GLU A 47 -4.03 -0.40 3.15
N GLY A 48 -4.10 0.83 2.63
CA GLY A 48 -4.73 1.95 3.33
C GLY A 48 -4.11 2.30 4.70
N PHE A 49 -2.88 1.85 5.00
CA PHE A 49 -2.28 1.95 6.33
C PHE A 49 -2.29 3.37 6.90
N ILE A 50 -1.98 4.41 6.10
CA ILE A 50 -2.02 5.80 6.57
C ILE A 50 -3.27 6.54 6.06
N PRO A 51 -4.08 7.19 6.92
CA PRO A 51 -4.05 7.09 8.38
C PRO A 51 -4.76 5.84 8.90
N ALA A 52 -5.64 5.22 8.10
CA ALA A 52 -6.26 3.93 8.34
C ALA A 52 -7.03 3.47 7.10
N TYR A 53 -7.23 2.16 6.97
CA TYR A 53 -8.22 1.62 6.05
C TYR A 53 -9.62 2.06 6.50
N PRO A 54 -10.54 2.45 5.58
CA PRO A 54 -11.87 2.92 5.94
C PRO A 54 -12.82 1.76 6.29
N ASP A 55 -12.55 1.06 7.40
CA ASP A 55 -13.30 -0.13 7.85
C ASP A 55 -14.81 0.10 7.97
N TRP A 56 -15.23 1.36 8.18
CA TRP A 56 -16.63 1.75 8.29
C TRP A 56 -17.46 1.42 7.04
N VAL A 57 -16.84 1.27 5.87
CA VAL A 57 -17.57 0.89 4.64
C VAL A 57 -18.20 -0.51 4.74
N TRP A 58 -17.77 -1.32 5.70
CA TRP A 58 -18.27 -2.68 5.95
C TRP A 58 -19.22 -2.78 7.14
N VAL A 59 -19.16 -1.84 8.09
CA VAL A 59 -19.86 -1.95 9.37
C VAL A 59 -20.89 -0.84 9.63
N VAL A 60 -20.76 0.32 8.98
CA VAL A 60 -21.73 1.42 9.10
C VAL A 60 -22.80 1.28 8.02
N PRO A 61 -24.10 1.27 8.37
CA PRO A 61 -25.17 1.21 7.39
C PRO A 61 -25.12 2.38 6.41
N GLY A 62 -25.29 2.11 5.11
CA GLY A 62 -25.27 3.13 4.06
C GLY A 62 -26.32 4.24 4.20
N GLY A 63 -27.35 4.04 5.03
CA GLY A 63 -28.36 5.05 5.35
C GLY A 63 -27.93 6.06 6.42
N ASP A 64 -26.86 5.79 7.18
CA ASP A 64 -26.34 6.70 8.20
C ASP A 64 -25.41 7.75 7.59
N GLY A 65 -25.99 8.65 6.79
CA GLY A 65 -25.24 9.67 6.06
C GLY A 65 -24.47 10.63 6.98
N ARG A 66 -24.92 10.86 8.22
CA ARG A 66 -24.24 11.75 9.16
C ARG A 66 -22.91 11.15 9.60
N THR A 67 -22.94 9.92 10.13
CA THR A 67 -21.72 9.22 10.55
C THR A 67 -20.74 9.03 9.38
N LEU A 68 -21.24 8.64 8.20
CA LEU A 68 -20.41 8.46 7.02
C LEU A 68 -19.72 9.76 6.57
N ASN A 69 -20.44 10.89 6.60
CA ASN A 69 -19.87 12.19 6.25
C ASN A 69 -18.82 12.65 7.27
N ASP A 70 -19.08 12.45 8.57
CA ASP A 70 -18.13 12.81 9.64
C ASP A 70 -16.84 11.99 9.51
N LEU A 71 -16.94 10.68 9.28
CA LEU A 71 -15.78 9.79 9.06
C LEU A 71 -15.01 10.14 7.78
N TYR A 72 -15.71 10.45 6.69
CA TYR A 72 -15.06 10.89 5.45
C TYR A 72 -14.31 12.21 5.65
N ALA A 73 -14.90 13.17 6.35
CA ALA A 73 -14.27 14.45 6.65
C ALA A 73 -13.00 14.27 7.49
N GLU A 74 -13.05 13.41 8.52
CA GLU A 74 -11.89 13.08 9.35
C GLU A 74 -10.79 12.38 8.54
N LEU A 75 -11.15 11.43 7.67
CA LEU A 75 -10.22 10.78 6.75
C LEU A 75 -9.57 11.80 5.81
N ALA A 76 -10.35 12.70 5.23
CA ALA A 76 -9.83 13.73 4.33
C ALA A 76 -8.85 14.68 5.02
N ALA A 77 -9.13 15.06 6.28
CA ALA A 77 -8.23 15.87 7.10
C ALA A 77 -6.90 15.15 7.40
N ASN A 78 -6.95 13.83 7.56
CA ASN A 78 -5.79 12.97 7.83
C ASN A 78 -5.23 12.28 6.58
N ALA A 79 -5.67 12.62 5.38
CA ALA A 79 -5.15 12.06 4.15
C ALA A 79 -3.74 12.61 3.84
N VAL A 80 -2.98 11.83 3.06
CA VAL A 80 -1.60 12.14 2.66
C VAL A 80 -1.63 12.90 1.34
N SER A 81 -0.96 14.05 1.28
CA SER A 81 -0.63 14.67 -0.01
C SER A 81 0.75 14.18 -0.44
N ILE A 82 0.93 13.81 -1.71
CA ILE A 82 2.21 13.29 -2.18
C ILE A 82 2.85 14.33 -3.13
N PRO A 83 3.96 14.99 -2.76
CA PRO A 83 4.67 14.92 -1.47
C PRO A 83 4.05 15.81 -0.37
N ASP A 84 4.25 15.42 0.88
CA ASP A 84 4.01 16.19 2.11
C ASP A 84 4.96 15.77 3.25
N GLU A 85 4.76 16.35 4.43
CA GLU A 85 5.51 16.04 5.65
C GLU A 85 5.50 14.54 6.01
N THR A 86 4.39 13.83 5.77
CA THR A 86 4.29 12.38 5.98
C THR A 86 5.26 11.65 5.08
N THR A 87 5.23 11.95 3.78
CA THR A 87 6.13 11.32 2.81
C THR A 87 7.59 11.66 3.09
N ARG A 88 7.90 12.90 3.51
CA ARG A 88 9.25 13.32 3.90
C ARG A 88 9.80 12.43 5.04
N ARG A 89 9.01 12.23 6.09
CA ARG A 89 9.41 11.40 7.25
C ARG A 89 9.62 9.93 6.88
N LEU A 90 8.75 9.38 6.02
CA LEU A 90 8.90 8.02 5.51
C LEU A 90 10.17 7.87 4.66
N CYS A 91 10.44 8.83 3.78
CA CYS A 91 11.65 8.92 2.97
C CYS A 91 12.92 8.99 3.82
N GLU A 92 12.94 9.82 4.86
CA GLU A 92 14.06 9.92 5.80
C GLU A 92 14.29 8.60 6.56
N ALA A 93 13.22 7.95 7.03
CA ALA A 93 13.31 6.65 7.69
C ALA A 93 13.85 5.57 6.74
N ALA A 94 13.36 5.51 5.50
CA ALA A 94 13.82 4.56 4.48
C ALA A 94 15.31 4.75 4.16
N LYS A 95 15.75 6.00 4.02
CA LYS A 95 17.16 6.36 3.79
C LYS A 95 18.05 5.98 4.98
N ALA A 96 17.63 6.32 6.20
CA ALA A 96 18.39 6.00 7.40
C ALA A 96 18.54 4.49 7.60
N ALA A 97 17.47 3.73 7.33
CA ALA A 97 17.47 2.27 7.41
C ALA A 97 18.15 1.57 6.22
N GLN A 98 18.35 2.28 5.09
CA GLN A 98 18.81 1.71 3.82
C GLN A 98 17.87 0.60 3.29
N VAL A 99 16.56 0.83 3.39
CA VAL A 99 15.50 -0.16 3.06
C VAL A 99 14.52 0.41 2.05
N PHE A 100 14.09 -0.40 1.08
CA PHE A 100 12.94 -0.07 0.23
C PHE A 100 11.63 -0.20 1.01
N VAL A 101 10.66 0.67 0.75
CA VAL A 101 9.37 0.65 1.45
C VAL A 101 8.22 0.64 0.44
N THR A 102 7.25 -0.24 0.66
CA THR A 102 5.93 -0.16 0.02
C THR A 102 4.86 0.05 1.09
N ILE A 103 4.00 1.04 0.90
CA ILE A 103 3.01 1.42 1.93
C ILE A 103 1.70 1.92 1.33
N GLY A 104 0.58 1.39 1.85
CA GLY A 104 -0.75 1.87 1.52
C GLY A 104 -1.05 3.20 2.21
N VAL A 105 -1.52 4.18 1.44
CA VAL A 105 -1.92 5.50 1.93
C VAL A 105 -3.24 5.94 1.32
N ASN A 106 -4.02 6.67 2.09
CA ASN A 106 -5.15 7.44 1.61
C ASN A 106 -4.60 8.74 1.01
N GLU A 107 -4.51 8.79 -0.31
CA GLU A 107 -3.93 9.92 -1.03
C GLU A 107 -4.98 10.99 -1.33
N LEU A 108 -4.75 12.21 -0.86
CA LEU A 108 -5.57 13.36 -1.20
C LEU A 108 -5.21 13.89 -2.60
N ASN A 109 -6.20 14.05 -3.46
CA ASN A 109 -6.00 14.50 -4.84
C ASN A 109 -5.67 16.00 -4.94
N ARG A 110 -4.39 16.35 -4.78
CA ARG A 110 -3.89 17.72 -5.01
C ARG A 110 -3.75 18.10 -6.49
N GLU A 111 -3.88 17.15 -7.40
CA GLU A 111 -3.82 17.38 -8.86
C GLU A 111 -5.11 18.01 -9.41
N ALA A 112 -6.18 18.02 -8.60
CA ALA A 112 -7.49 18.61 -8.95
C ALA A 112 -8.06 19.44 -7.79
N SER A 113 -9.30 19.19 -7.38
CA SER A 113 -10.02 20.00 -6.38
C SER A 113 -9.53 19.83 -4.94
N GLY A 114 -8.66 18.87 -4.65
CA GLY A 114 -8.27 18.55 -3.27
C GLY A 114 -9.35 17.84 -2.45
N ALA A 115 -10.44 17.37 -3.08
CA ALA A 115 -11.60 16.80 -2.37
C ALA A 115 -11.75 15.28 -2.53
N SER A 116 -11.07 14.67 -3.50
CA SER A 116 -11.12 13.22 -3.72
C SER A 116 -9.95 12.52 -3.03
N ILE A 117 -10.22 11.33 -2.50
CA ILE A 117 -9.20 10.47 -1.90
C ILE A 117 -9.00 9.24 -2.79
N PHE A 118 -7.76 8.81 -2.98
CA PHE A 118 -7.43 7.55 -3.63
C PHE A 118 -6.84 6.55 -2.64
N ASN A 119 -7.09 5.27 -2.86
CA ASN A 119 -6.28 4.22 -2.25
C ASN A 119 -5.00 4.07 -3.07
N THR A 120 -3.87 4.39 -2.46
CA THR A 120 -2.60 4.51 -3.15
C THR A 120 -1.55 3.63 -2.51
N LEU A 121 -0.87 2.83 -3.33
CA LEU A 121 0.35 2.13 -2.97
C LEU A 121 1.56 3.00 -3.31
N LEU A 122 2.27 3.47 -2.29
CA LEU A 122 3.45 4.31 -2.42
C LEU A 122 4.73 3.47 -2.37
N TYR A 123 5.71 3.79 -3.21
CA TYR A 123 7.01 3.13 -3.30
C TYR A 123 8.14 4.11 -3.00
N ILE A 124 8.97 3.79 -2.01
CA ILE A 124 10.09 4.62 -1.55
C ILE A 124 11.40 3.83 -1.68
N GLY A 125 12.40 4.48 -2.26
CA GLY A 125 13.75 3.97 -2.45
C GLY A 125 14.57 3.95 -1.15
N ARG A 126 15.55 3.06 -1.09
CA ARG A 126 16.51 2.99 0.03
C ARG A 126 17.40 4.23 0.18
N ASP A 127 17.41 5.11 -0.82
CA ASP A 127 18.08 6.41 -0.83
C ASP A 127 17.20 7.55 -0.29
N GLY A 128 15.93 7.27 -0.01
CA GLY A 128 14.93 8.21 0.45
C GLY A 128 14.13 8.87 -0.67
N GLU A 129 14.32 8.47 -1.94
CA GLU A 129 13.54 9.03 -3.04
C GLU A 129 12.20 8.31 -3.21
N ILE A 130 11.14 9.04 -3.58
CA ILE A 130 9.87 8.41 -3.97
C ILE A 130 10.07 7.83 -5.38
N LEU A 131 10.03 6.51 -5.49
CA LEU A 131 10.13 5.83 -6.79
C LEU A 131 8.88 6.06 -7.63
N GLY A 132 7.72 6.04 -6.99
CA GLY A 132 6.44 6.30 -7.61
C GLY A 132 5.26 5.86 -6.74
N LYS A 133 4.07 5.87 -7.33
CA LYS A 133 2.81 5.51 -6.67
C LYS A 133 1.90 4.76 -7.64
N HIS A 134 1.01 3.93 -7.11
CA HIS A 134 -0.07 3.27 -7.83
C HIS A 134 -1.41 3.56 -7.17
N ARG A 135 -2.35 4.19 -7.89
CA ARG A 135 -3.74 4.40 -7.42
C ARG A 135 -4.59 3.20 -7.83
N LYS A 136 -5.29 2.59 -6.86
CA LYS A 136 -6.20 1.46 -7.08
C LYS A 136 -7.17 1.76 -8.22
N LEU A 137 -7.17 0.93 -9.26
CA LEU A 137 -7.98 1.11 -10.47
C LEU A 137 -9.47 1.15 -10.16
N MET A 138 -9.92 0.23 -9.30
CA MET A 138 -11.34 0.10 -8.95
C MET A 138 -11.52 -0.22 -7.48
N PRO A 139 -11.98 0.74 -6.67
CA PRO A 139 -12.45 0.47 -5.33
C PRO A 139 -13.58 -0.58 -5.33
N THR A 140 -13.52 -1.49 -4.37
CA THR A 140 -14.39 -2.67 -4.27
C THR A 140 -15.62 -2.36 -3.42
N ALA A 141 -16.82 -2.60 -3.98
CA ALA A 141 -18.09 -2.49 -3.26
C ALA A 141 -18.22 -1.17 -2.46
N GLY A 142 -18.29 -1.25 -1.13
CA GLY A 142 -18.46 -0.10 -0.22
C GLY A 142 -17.32 0.93 -0.31
N GLU A 143 -16.11 0.50 -0.67
CA GLU A 143 -14.96 1.39 -0.85
C GLU A 143 -15.23 2.51 -1.88
N ARG A 144 -16.15 2.29 -2.84
CA ARG A 144 -16.55 3.30 -3.85
C ARG A 144 -17.24 4.53 -3.28
N THR A 145 -17.64 4.47 -2.01
CA THR A 145 -18.20 5.63 -1.28
C THR A 145 -17.11 6.53 -0.70
N VAL A 146 -15.85 6.05 -0.68
CA VAL A 146 -14.71 6.76 -0.07
C VAL A 146 -13.64 7.07 -1.10
N TRP A 147 -13.23 6.08 -1.90
CA TRP A 147 -12.12 6.23 -2.83
C TRP A 147 -12.59 6.48 -4.27
N ALA A 148 -11.87 7.37 -4.94
CA ALA A 148 -11.96 7.55 -6.38
C ALA A 148 -11.20 6.44 -7.14
N GLN A 149 -11.54 6.26 -8.40
CA GLN A 149 -10.91 5.29 -9.30
C GLN A 149 -9.58 5.83 -9.83
N GLY A 150 -8.52 5.05 -9.68
CA GLY A 150 -7.26 5.26 -10.38
C GLY A 150 -7.37 4.96 -11.88
N ASP A 151 -6.31 5.29 -12.61
CA ASP A 151 -6.18 4.95 -14.01
C ASP A 151 -4.90 4.14 -14.28
N GLY A 152 -4.78 3.64 -15.51
CA GLY A 152 -3.66 2.78 -15.91
C GLY A 152 -2.30 3.47 -15.99
N ARG A 153 -2.19 4.79 -15.84
CA ARG A 153 -0.90 5.52 -15.92
C ARG A 153 0.02 5.17 -14.75
N THR A 154 -0.58 4.78 -13.62
CA THR A 154 0.14 4.45 -12.39
C THR A 154 0.45 2.96 -12.25
N LEU A 155 0.10 2.13 -13.24
CA LEU A 155 0.52 0.73 -13.33
C LEU A 155 1.99 0.67 -13.77
N ALA A 156 2.88 0.82 -12.79
CA ALA A 156 4.31 0.92 -12.99
C ALA A 156 5.08 -0.13 -12.17
N VAL A 157 6.28 -0.43 -12.65
CA VAL A 157 7.29 -1.21 -11.92
C VAL A 157 8.55 -0.37 -11.79
N PHE A 158 9.37 -0.69 -10.80
CA PHE A 158 10.59 0.04 -10.49
C PHE A 158 11.77 -0.92 -10.55
N ASP A 159 12.73 -0.62 -11.41
CA ASP A 159 13.99 -1.36 -11.47
C ASP A 159 14.84 -0.94 -10.26
N THR A 160 15.22 -1.91 -9.43
CA THR A 160 15.95 -1.67 -8.19
C THR A 160 17.08 -2.69 -8.03
N PRO A 161 18.10 -2.42 -7.20
CA PRO A 161 19.16 -3.39 -6.91
C PRO A 161 18.71 -4.72 -6.29
N ILE A 162 17.47 -4.81 -5.78
CA ILE A 162 16.91 -6.07 -5.25
C ILE A 162 16.05 -6.83 -6.30
N GLY A 163 15.85 -6.24 -7.48
CA GLY A 163 14.99 -6.74 -8.55
C GLY A 163 13.88 -5.75 -8.92
N VAL A 164 13.08 -6.12 -9.92
CA VAL A 164 11.98 -5.28 -10.41
C VAL A 164 10.80 -5.35 -9.45
N LEU A 165 10.55 -4.26 -8.72
CA LEU A 165 9.51 -4.12 -7.70
C LEU A 165 8.23 -3.53 -8.31
N GLY A 166 7.08 -4.11 -7.99
CA GLY A 166 5.76 -3.59 -8.37
C GLY A 166 4.66 -4.31 -7.61
N GLY A 167 3.41 -3.95 -7.84
CA GLY A 167 2.30 -4.54 -7.10
C GLY A 167 0.94 -3.97 -7.45
N LEU A 168 -0.09 -4.62 -6.91
CA LEU A 168 -1.51 -4.30 -7.06
C LEU A 168 -2.20 -4.40 -5.70
N LEU A 169 -3.26 -3.63 -5.49
CA LEU A 169 -3.98 -3.60 -4.22
C LEU A 169 -5.17 -4.59 -4.22
N CYS A 170 -5.20 -5.48 -3.23
CA CYS A 170 -6.38 -6.30 -2.92
C CYS A 170 -6.96 -6.97 -4.19
N TRP A 171 -8.24 -6.74 -4.49
CA TRP A 171 -8.95 -7.40 -5.59
C TRP A 171 -8.56 -6.94 -7.00
N GLU A 172 -7.65 -5.98 -7.17
CA GLU A 172 -6.98 -5.75 -8.45
C GLU A 172 -6.22 -6.99 -8.93
N ASN A 173 -5.80 -7.85 -7.99
CA ASN A 173 -5.17 -9.14 -8.28
C ASN A 173 -6.11 -10.13 -8.98
N TYR A 174 -7.43 -9.91 -8.97
CA TYR A 174 -8.37 -10.67 -9.79
C TYR A 174 -8.52 -10.13 -11.21
N MET A 175 -7.97 -8.95 -11.52
CA MET A 175 -8.06 -8.35 -12.84
C MET A 175 -6.94 -8.90 -13.74
N PRO A 176 -7.25 -9.74 -14.74
CA PRO A 176 -6.23 -10.37 -15.57
C PRO A 176 -5.41 -9.34 -16.36
N LEU A 177 -6.05 -8.25 -16.83
CA LEU A 177 -5.36 -7.20 -17.58
C LEU A 177 -4.40 -6.39 -16.69
N ALA A 178 -4.76 -6.15 -15.43
CA ALA A 178 -3.87 -5.46 -14.49
C ALA A 178 -2.63 -6.32 -14.21
N ARG A 179 -2.84 -7.61 -13.90
CA ARG A 179 -1.73 -8.56 -13.71
C ARG A 179 -0.85 -8.68 -14.95
N GLN A 180 -1.44 -8.87 -16.13
CA GLN A 180 -0.70 -8.96 -17.38
C GLN A 180 0.11 -7.69 -17.66
N ALA A 181 -0.42 -6.51 -17.33
CA ALA A 181 0.30 -5.24 -17.47
C ALA A 181 1.57 -5.20 -16.59
N MET A 182 1.53 -5.79 -15.39
CA MET A 182 2.69 -5.88 -14.50
C MET A 182 3.69 -6.94 -15.00
N TYR A 183 3.21 -8.09 -15.47
CA TYR A 183 4.04 -9.17 -16.02
C TYR A 183 4.79 -8.72 -17.27
N ASN A 184 4.11 -8.02 -18.18
CA ASN A 184 4.72 -7.49 -19.40
C ASN A 184 5.82 -6.46 -19.12
N ARG A 185 5.85 -5.89 -17.91
CA ARG A 185 6.91 -4.98 -17.45
C ARG A 185 8.02 -5.69 -16.68
N GLY A 186 7.95 -7.02 -16.55
CA GLY A 186 9.02 -7.83 -15.95
C GLY A 186 9.09 -7.78 -14.44
N VAL A 187 7.96 -7.59 -13.74
CA VAL A 187 7.92 -7.60 -12.27
C VAL A 187 8.49 -8.91 -11.69
N GLN A 188 9.39 -8.80 -10.70
CA GLN A 188 10.05 -9.93 -10.04
C GLN A 188 9.67 -10.02 -8.55
N ILE A 189 9.41 -8.87 -7.93
CA ILE A 189 8.93 -8.75 -6.56
C ILE A 189 7.57 -8.08 -6.63
N PHE A 190 6.52 -8.87 -6.41
CA PHE A 190 5.14 -8.44 -6.54
C PHE A 190 4.52 -8.25 -5.15
N VAL A 191 4.24 -7.01 -4.75
CA VAL A 191 3.55 -6.73 -3.49
C VAL A 191 2.04 -6.71 -3.71
N ALA A 192 1.30 -7.33 -2.79
CA ALA A 192 -0.15 -7.41 -2.81
C ALA A 192 -0.73 -7.11 -1.43
N PRO A 193 -0.66 -5.85 -0.95
CA PRO A 193 -1.34 -5.44 0.27
C PRO A 193 -2.85 -5.61 0.13
N THR A 194 -3.53 -5.97 1.20
CA THR A 194 -4.95 -6.31 1.19
C THR A 194 -5.63 -5.98 2.52
N TRP A 195 -6.95 -5.93 2.49
CA TRP A 195 -7.83 -6.08 3.65
C TRP A 195 -8.41 -7.51 3.78
N ASP A 196 -8.38 -8.32 2.72
CA ASP A 196 -8.95 -9.67 2.70
C ASP A 196 -8.08 -10.68 3.47
N SER A 197 -8.59 -11.18 4.60
CA SER A 197 -7.91 -12.16 5.46
C SER A 197 -8.36 -13.60 5.24
N SER A 198 -9.05 -13.91 4.13
CA SER A 198 -9.60 -15.23 3.86
C SER A 198 -8.59 -16.22 3.28
N ASP A 199 -8.89 -17.52 3.35
CA ASP A 199 -8.11 -18.56 2.67
C ASP A 199 -8.14 -18.42 1.14
N ILE A 200 -9.21 -17.83 0.60
CA ILE A 200 -9.35 -17.53 -0.84
C ILE A 200 -8.25 -16.55 -1.27
N TRP A 201 -7.92 -15.58 -0.42
CA TRP A 201 -6.83 -14.65 -0.70
C TRP A 201 -5.47 -15.36 -0.77
N LEU A 202 -5.17 -16.26 0.16
CA LEU A 202 -3.93 -17.05 0.13
C LEU A 202 -3.84 -17.93 -1.14
N ALA A 203 -4.95 -18.54 -1.56
CA ALA A 203 -5.01 -19.30 -2.82
C ALA A 203 -4.73 -18.40 -4.03
N THR A 204 -5.27 -17.18 -4.01
CA THR A 204 -5.09 -16.17 -5.07
C THR A 204 -3.61 -15.78 -5.20
N LEU A 205 -2.95 -15.42 -4.10
CA LEU A 205 -1.52 -15.04 -4.14
C LEU A 205 -0.62 -16.18 -4.62
N ARG A 206 -0.91 -17.42 -4.22
CA ARG A 206 -0.17 -18.61 -4.70
C ARG A 206 -0.35 -18.82 -6.19
N HIS A 207 -1.57 -18.63 -6.71
CA HIS A 207 -1.84 -18.71 -8.14
C HIS A 207 -1.08 -17.61 -8.90
N VAL A 208 -1.16 -16.36 -8.45
CA VAL A 208 -0.46 -15.22 -9.05
C VAL A 208 1.06 -15.48 -9.08
N ALA A 209 1.65 -15.97 -7.99
CA ALA A 209 3.07 -16.33 -7.94
C ALA A 209 3.43 -17.40 -8.99
N LYS A 210 2.58 -18.43 -9.14
CA LYS A 210 2.79 -19.51 -10.10
C LYS A 210 2.63 -19.06 -11.55
N GLU A 211 1.66 -18.20 -11.80
CA GLU A 211 1.33 -17.69 -13.13
C GLU A 211 2.39 -16.71 -13.64
N GLY A 212 2.84 -15.77 -12.81
CA GLY A 212 3.86 -14.78 -13.19
C GLY A 212 5.30 -15.25 -13.00
N GLY A 213 5.55 -16.34 -12.26
CA GLY A 213 6.89 -16.88 -12.05
C GLY A 213 7.79 -15.99 -11.17
N MET A 214 7.19 -15.34 -10.17
CA MET A 214 7.80 -14.28 -9.36
C MET A 214 7.51 -14.44 -7.87
N TYR A 215 8.16 -13.65 -7.02
CA TYR A 215 7.85 -13.62 -5.59
C TYR A 215 6.63 -12.73 -5.32
N VAL A 216 5.67 -13.25 -4.56
CA VAL A 216 4.46 -12.51 -4.18
C VAL A 216 4.44 -12.30 -2.67
N ILE A 217 4.27 -11.05 -2.24
CA ILE A 217 4.29 -10.65 -0.83
C ILE A 217 2.93 -10.03 -0.49
N GLY A 218 2.11 -10.78 0.24
CA GLY A 218 0.86 -10.28 0.80
C GLY A 218 1.08 -9.60 2.15
N CYS A 219 0.34 -8.52 2.42
CA CYS A 219 0.29 -7.89 3.74
C CYS A 219 -1.16 -7.49 4.06
N CYS A 220 -1.72 -8.07 5.12
CA CYS A 220 -3.06 -7.75 5.59
C CYS A 220 -2.98 -7.00 6.92
N GLN A 221 -3.84 -6.00 7.11
CA GLN A 221 -3.94 -5.31 8.39
C GLN A 221 -4.66 -6.22 9.40
N PRO A 222 -4.12 -6.43 10.62
CA PRO A 222 -4.87 -7.11 11.67
C PRO A 222 -6.03 -6.21 12.13
N VAL A 223 -7.23 -6.75 12.24
CA VAL A 223 -8.38 -6.05 12.84
C VAL A 223 -8.65 -6.70 14.20
N HIS A 224 -8.60 -5.92 15.27
CA HIS A 224 -8.98 -6.39 16.60
C HIS A 224 -10.38 -5.85 16.92
N LEU A 225 -11.39 -6.72 16.82
CA LEU A 225 -12.74 -6.38 17.27
C LEU A 225 -12.75 -6.53 18.80
N SER A 226 -12.75 -5.41 19.52
CA SER A 226 -12.94 -5.36 20.97
C SER A 226 -14.43 -5.31 21.31
#